data_AF-A0A645GYE1-F1
#
_entry.id   AF-A0A645GYE1-F1
#
_cell.length_a   1.000
_cell.length_b   1.000
_cell.length_c   1.000
_cell.angle_alpha   90.00
_cell.angle_beta   90.00
_cell.angle_gamma   90.00
#
_symmetry.space_group_name_H-M   'P 1'
#
loop_
_entity.id
_entity.type
_entity.pdbx_description
1 polymer ?
#
loop_
_entity_poly.entity_id
_entity_poly.type
_entity_poly.pdbx_seq_one_letter_code
_entity_poly.pdbx_strand_id
1 'polypeptide(L)' 'MEIDSIVQQSGGAWAAFEVKLGVGMHDDAARNLLKFNSVIDVSKSSKPASLNIITGSGVSYKRPDGVNVISVASLGR' A
#
# COMPACT_ATOMS: atom_id res chain seq x y z
N MET A 1 -1.90 1.75 -14.91
CA MET A 1 -1.76 1.98 -13.46
C MET A 1 -0.36 1.59 -13.09
N GLU A 2 0.18 2.23 -12.08
CA GLU A 2 1.55 2.08 -11.61
C GLU A 2 1.48 1.90 -10.09
N ILE A 3 2.46 1.19 -9.53
CA ILE A 3 2.62 0.97 -8.10
C ILE A 3 4.09 1.18 -7.80
N ASP A 4 4.40 2.09 -6.88
CA ASP A 4 5.78 2.50 -6.58
C ASP A 4 6.66 1.30 -6.15
N SER A 5 6.10 0.35 -5.41
CA SER A 5 6.82 -0.86 -5.01
C SER A 5 5.93 -2.06 -4.71
N ILE A 6 6.42 -3.25 -5.08
CA ILE A 6 5.90 -4.55 -4.67
C ILE A 6 6.98 -5.27 -3.86
N VAL A 7 6.62 -5.78 -2.69
CA VAL A 7 7.50 -6.62 -1.86
C VAL A 7 6.90 -8.00 -1.73
N GLN A 8 7.68 -9.04 -2.01
CA GLN A 8 7.29 -10.44 -1.87
C GLN A 8 8.24 -11.16 -0.92
N GLN A 9 7.68 -11.91 0.02
CA GLN A 9 8.43 -12.80 0.90
C GLN A 9 8.69 -14.14 0.22
N SER A 10 9.68 -14.90 0.69
CA SER A 10 10.01 -16.22 0.15
C SER A 10 8.84 -17.23 0.18
N GLY A 11 7.90 -17.06 1.11
CA GLY A 11 6.66 -17.84 1.18
C GLY A 11 5.58 -17.44 0.15
N GLY A 12 5.87 -16.51 -0.76
CA GLY A 12 4.97 -16.09 -1.84
C GLY A 12 3.99 -14.99 -1.46
N ALA A 13 3.76 -14.73 -0.17
CA ALA A 13 2.98 -13.58 0.29
C ALA A 13 3.64 -12.28 -0.16
N TRP A 14 2.83 -11.33 -0.64
CA TRP A 14 3.32 -10.09 -1.19
C TRP A 14 2.41 -8.91 -0.81
N ALA A 15 2.93 -7.69 -0.90
CA ALA A 15 2.22 -6.47 -0.57
C ALA A 15 2.57 -5.35 -1.57
N ALA A 16 1.65 -4.41 -1.74
CA ALA A 16 1.79 -3.25 -2.62
C ALA A 16 1.94 -1.97 -1.81
N PHE A 17 2.77 -1.06 -2.31
CA PHE A 17 3.13 0.18 -1.64
C PHE A 17 3.06 1.37 -2.60
N GLU A 18 2.52 2.47 -2.10
CA GLU A 18 2.63 3.82 -2.66
C GLU A 18 3.41 4.69 -1.68
N VAL A 19 4.29 5.56 -2.17
CA VAL A 19 5.07 6.51 -1.36
C VAL A 19 4.56 7.92 -1.65
N LYS A 20 4.07 8.61 -0.62
CA LYS A 20 3.54 9.97 -0.74
C LYS A 20 4.08 10.86 0.39
N LEU A 21 4.96 11.80 0.02
CA LEU A 21 5.58 12.72 0.99
C LEU A 21 4.79 14.02 1.18
N GLY A 22 3.92 14.38 0.24
CA GLY A 22 3.04 15.56 0.31
C GLY A 22 1.76 15.31 1.12
N VAL A 23 1.20 16.38 1.68
CA VAL A 23 -0.06 16.33 2.43
C VAL A 23 -1.27 16.10 1.51
N GLY A 24 -2.31 15.45 2.02
CA GLY A 24 -3.58 15.26 1.29
C GLY A 24 -3.57 14.17 0.20
N MET A 25 -2.45 13.49 -0.02
CA MET A 25 -2.29 12.51 -1.10
C MET A 25 -2.82 11.10 -0.75
N HIS A 26 -3.27 10.87 0.50
CA HIS A 26 -3.63 9.53 0.98
C HIS A 26 -4.85 8.96 0.25
N ASP A 27 -5.84 9.77 -0.09
CA ASP A 27 -7.07 9.30 -0.74
C ASP A 27 -6.81 8.86 -2.19
N ASP A 28 -6.02 9.63 -2.94
CA ASP A 28 -5.64 9.27 -4.30
C ASP A 28 -4.78 8.00 -4.34
N ALA A 29 -3.81 7.89 -3.43
CA ALA A 29 -2.99 6.68 -3.32
C ALA A 29 -3.83 5.45 -2.95
N ALA A 30 -4.76 5.59 -1.99
CA ALA A 30 -5.67 4.51 -1.62
C ALA A 30 -6.56 4.09 -2.80
N ARG A 31 -7.11 5.05 -3.55
CA ARG A 31 -7.90 4.77 -4.76
C ARG A 31 -7.08 4.00 -5.80
N ASN A 32 -5.81 4.39 -6.04
CA ASN A 32 -4.96 3.69 -6.99
C ASN A 32 -4.68 2.24 -6.54
N LEU A 33 -4.31 2.03 -5.27
CA LEU A 33 -4.05 0.71 -4.69
C LEU A 33 -5.29 -0.20 -4.73
N LEU A 34 -6.47 0.34 -4.39
CA LEU A 34 -7.72 -0.42 -4.44
C LEU A 34 -8.10 -0.77 -5.88
N LYS A 35 -7.92 0.15 -6.83
CA LYS A 35 -8.12 -0.11 -8.26
C LYS A 35 -7.18 -1.20 -8.75
N PHE A 36 -5.89 -1.13 -8.39
CA PHE A 36 -4.93 -2.19 -8.69
C PHE A 36 -5.34 -3.52 -8.10
N ASN A 37 -5.71 -3.56 -6.81
CA ASN A 37 -6.17 -4.77 -6.16
C ASN A 37 -7.41 -5.37 -6.86
N SER A 38 -8.32 -4.53 -7.37
CA SER A 38 -9.53 -5.00 -8.04
C SER A 38 -9.28 -5.73 -9.36
N VAL A 39 -8.20 -5.40 -10.07
CA VAL A 39 -7.91 -5.98 -11.41
C VAL A 39 -6.97 -7.18 -11.39
N ILE A 40 -6.49 -7.60 -10.21
CA ILE A 40 -5.63 -8.79 -10.08
C ILE A 40 -6.43 -10.05 -10.39
N ASP A 41 -5.96 -10.78 -11.40
CA ASP A 41 -6.42 -12.12 -11.78
C ASP A 41 -5.93 -13.17 -10.78
N VAL A 42 -6.87 -13.65 -9.95
CA VAL A 42 -6.57 -14.59 -8.86
C VAL A 42 -6.22 -16.00 -9.34
N SER A 43 -6.44 -16.33 -10.62
CA SER A 43 -6.00 -17.59 -11.20
C SER A 43 -4.49 -17.64 -11.46
N LYS A 44 -3.84 -16.47 -11.51
CA LYS A 44 -2.41 -16.33 -11.82
C LYS A 44 -1.57 -15.86 -10.64
N SER A 45 -2.17 -15.13 -9.69
CA SER A 45 -1.48 -14.63 -8.50
C SER A 45 -2.46 -14.49 -7.34
N SER A 46 -1.99 -14.67 -6.10
CA SER A 46 -2.79 -14.31 -4.93
C SER A 46 -3.05 -12.80 -4.87
N LYS A 47 -4.07 -12.39 -4.11
CA LYS A 47 -4.22 -10.97 -3.73
C LYS A 47 -3.07 -10.56 -2.80
N PRO A 48 -2.67 -9.27 -2.81
CA PRO A 48 -1.70 -8.77 -1.85
C PRO A 48 -2.22 -8.97 -0.42
N ALA A 49 -1.34 -9.36 0.48
CA ALA A 49 -1.62 -9.49 1.91
C ALA A 49 -1.95 -8.15 2.56
N SER A 50 -1.44 -7.04 2.00
CA SER A 50 -1.77 -5.68 2.42
C SER A 50 -1.54 -4.66 1.30
N LEU A 51 -2.29 -3.56 1.39
CA LEU A 51 -2.11 -2.35 0.58
C LEU A 51 -1.63 -1.25 1.52
N ASN A 52 -0.57 -0.55 1.13
CA ASN A 52 0.15 0.32 2.05
C ASN A 52 0.51 1.65 1.39
N ILE A 53 0.40 2.72 2.16
CA ILE A 53 0.88 4.05 1.80
C ILE A 53 1.99 4.40 2.79
N ILE A 54 3.20 4.61 2.31
CA ILE A 54 4.29 5.17 3.10
C ILE A 54 4.19 6.69 3.02
N THR A 55 4.06 7.36 4.17
CA THR A 55 3.89 8.81 4.24
C THR A 55 5.02 9.50 5.00
N GLY A 56 5.38 10.69 4.54
CA GLY A 56 6.39 11.54 5.19
C GLY A 56 5.88 12.31 6.40
N SER A 57 4.57 12.39 6.61
CA SER A 57 3.95 13.18 7.69
C SER A 57 2.76 12.47 8.33
N GLY A 58 2.45 12.84 9.57
CA GLY A 58 1.36 12.23 10.33
C GLY A 58 1.73 10.90 10.99
N VAL A 59 0.71 10.23 11.53
CA VAL A 59 0.84 8.98 12.28
C VAL A 59 0.48 7.78 11.41
N SER A 60 0.89 6.59 11.84
CA SER A 60 0.49 5.33 11.23
C SER A 60 -0.93 4.95 11.67
N TYR A 61 -1.78 4.53 10.74
CA TYR A 61 -3.14 4.07 11.02
C TYR A 61 -3.67 3.20 9.88
N LYS A 62 -4.73 2.43 10.15
CA LYS A 62 -5.48 1.72 9.12
C LYS A 62 -6.70 2.53 8.73
N ARG A 63 -6.87 2.77 7.43
CA ARG A 63 -8.06 3.44 6.90
C ARG A 63 -9.28 2.51 6.94
N PRO A 64 -10.51 3.04 6.94
CA PRO A 64 -11.73 2.22 6.89
C PRO A 64 -11.83 1.32 5.65
N ASP A 65 -11.19 1.72 4.54
CA ASP A 65 -11.10 0.96 3.28
C ASP A 65 -10.07 -0.19 3.31
N GLY A 66 -9.39 -0.38 4.45
CA GLY A 66 -8.43 -1.47 4.67
C GLY A 66 -7.00 -1.14 4.28
N VAL A 67 -6.73 0.01 3.65
CA VAL A 67 -5.38 0.46 3.30
C VAL A 67 -4.63 0.94 4.55
N ASN A 68 -3.39 0.52 4.71
CA ASN A 68 -2.53 0.98 5.81
C ASN A 68 -1.83 2.28 5.41
N VAL A 69 -1.86 3.28 6.27
CA VAL A 69 -1.00 4.46 6.18
C VAL A 69 0.12 4.27 7.20
N ILE A 70 1.35 4.28 6.72
CA ILE A 70 2.57 3.96 7.47
C ILE A 70 3.45 5.19 7.44
N SER A 71 3.59 5.85 8.60
CA SER A 71 4.53 6.96 8.73
C SER A 71 5.96 6.44 8.59
N VAL A 72 6.78 7.10 7.77
CA VAL A 72 8.20 6.74 7.60
C VAL A 72 8.95 6.78 8.94
N ALA A 73 8.53 7.64 9.87
CA ALA A 73 9.07 7.70 11.23
C ALA A 73 8.82 6.42 12.05
N SER A 74 7.90 5.55 11.63
CA SER A 74 7.64 4.25 12.26
C SER A 74 8.57 3.13 11.75
N LEU A 75 9.38 3.37 10.72
CA LEU A 75 10.20 2.35 10.06
C LEU A 75 11.67 2.33 10.53
N GLY A 76 12.10 3.30 11.33
CA GLY A 76 13.44 3.36 11.91
C GLY A 76 13.40 3.11 13.41
N ARG A 77 14.28 2.23 13.90
CA ARG A 77 14.81 2.26 15.27
C ARG A 77 16.24 2.74 15.23
#